data_AF-A0A2J6X351-F1
#
_entry.id   AF-A0A2J6X351-F1
#
_cell.length_a   1.000
_cell.length_b   1.000
_cell.length_c   1.000
_cell.angle_alpha   90.00
_cell.angle_beta   90.00
_cell.angle_gamma   90.00
#
_symmetry.space_group_name_H-M   'P 1'
#
loop_
_entity.id
_entity.type
_entity.pdbx_description
1 polymer ?
#
loop_
_entity_poly.entity_id
_entity_poly.type
_entity_poly.pdbx_seq_one_letter_code
_entity_poly.pdbx_strand_id
1 'polypeptide(L)'
;MRVDPRRPTNYLAFGQPVLAAADGVVVALRNDIRDSPWAGTGWIDITTPDLRGNYVVIKHHEHVYTLYAHLQRGSIKVTLGETVHAGQPIGACGHSGHSSEPHLHFQLQDQADFFTAIGLPITFRRVRRSDSNSTVCLAQGFIQRDQMVEPAPADCPAQLIESVVVVKPTLRELLGGIITFGLILLGVFAIVARIIDTVI
;
A
#
# COMPACT_ATOMS: atom_id res chain seq x y z
N MET A 1 -25.32 -15.40 2.06
CA MET A 1 -24.82 -14.46 3.09
C MET A 1 -25.62 -14.65 4.38
N ARG A 2 -25.01 -15.06 5.49
CA ARG A 2 -25.69 -15.31 6.79
C ARG A 2 -24.90 -14.73 7.98
N VAL A 3 -24.28 -13.57 7.80
CA VAL A 3 -23.35 -13.02 8.79
C VAL A 3 -23.55 -11.50 8.87
N ASP A 4 -23.72 -10.95 10.08
CA ASP A 4 -23.96 -9.52 10.33
C ASP A 4 -22.75 -8.69 9.86
N PRO A 5 -22.88 -7.83 8.84
CA PRO A 5 -21.75 -7.05 8.33
C PRO A 5 -21.25 -6.01 9.33
N ARG A 6 -21.98 -5.77 10.44
CA ARG A 6 -21.58 -4.77 11.44
C ARG A 6 -20.49 -5.24 12.38
N ARG A 7 -20.12 -6.52 12.36
CA ARG A 7 -19.08 -7.06 13.23
C ARG A 7 -17.77 -7.22 12.46
N PRO A 8 -16.66 -6.61 12.90
CA PRO A 8 -15.36 -6.75 12.26
C PRO A 8 -14.92 -8.21 12.04
N THR A 9 -15.19 -9.08 13.03
CA THR A 9 -14.82 -10.51 13.00
C THR A 9 -15.47 -11.31 11.87
N ASN A 10 -16.46 -10.74 11.20
CA ASN A 10 -17.18 -11.38 10.12
C ASN A 10 -16.58 -11.12 8.73
N TYR A 11 -15.57 -10.24 8.65
CA TYR A 11 -14.83 -9.98 7.43
C TYR A 11 -13.69 -10.99 7.27
N LEU A 12 -13.53 -11.52 6.06
CA LEU A 12 -12.48 -12.48 5.74
C LEU A 12 -11.08 -11.96 6.11
N ALA A 13 -10.85 -10.66 5.93
CA ALA A 13 -9.57 -10.04 6.20
C ALA A 13 -9.24 -9.91 7.69
N PHE A 14 -10.24 -9.81 8.58
CA PHE A 14 -9.98 -9.55 10.00
C PHE A 14 -9.24 -10.72 10.65
N GLY A 15 -8.15 -10.43 11.36
CA GLY A 15 -7.29 -11.42 12.00
C GLY A 15 -6.35 -12.17 11.05
N GLN A 16 -6.42 -11.93 9.73
CA GLN A 16 -5.50 -12.56 8.78
C GLN A 16 -4.07 -12.05 8.99
N PRO A 17 -3.04 -12.91 8.79
CA PRO A 17 -1.66 -12.50 8.96
C PRO A 17 -1.29 -11.41 7.95
N VAL A 18 -0.62 -10.37 8.44
CA VAL A 18 0.02 -9.35 7.61
C VAL A 18 1.51 -9.67 7.54
N LEU A 19 2.04 -9.72 6.33
CA LEU A 19 3.42 -10.11 6.06
C LEU A 19 4.23 -8.90 5.59
N ALA A 20 5.51 -8.85 5.96
CA ALA A 20 6.46 -7.90 5.40
C ALA A 20 6.58 -8.12 3.87
N ALA A 21 6.51 -7.06 3.08
CA ALA A 21 6.50 -7.11 1.62
C ALA A 21 7.92 -7.26 1.05
N ALA A 22 8.92 -6.80 1.80
CA ALA A 22 10.33 -6.88 1.47
C ALA A 22 11.18 -6.90 2.76
N ASP A 23 12.44 -7.29 2.63
CA ASP A 23 13.43 -7.22 3.71
C ASP A 23 13.63 -5.77 4.17
N GLY A 24 13.82 -5.54 5.47
CA GLY A 24 14.05 -4.19 5.97
C GLY A 24 14.17 -4.10 7.48
N VAL A 25 14.11 -2.88 8.00
CA VAL A 25 14.21 -2.59 9.43
C VAL A 25 12.96 -1.84 9.89
N VAL A 26 12.36 -2.27 10.99
CA VAL A 26 11.21 -1.60 11.59
C VAL A 26 11.64 -0.26 12.18
N VAL A 27 11.08 0.85 11.69
CA VAL A 27 11.48 2.22 12.08
C VAL A 27 10.39 3.01 12.81
N ALA A 28 9.14 2.56 12.76
CA ALA A 28 8.06 3.07 13.59
C ALA A 28 6.98 2.01 13.75
N LEU A 29 6.31 1.99 14.90
CA LEU A 29 5.15 1.14 15.13
C LEU A 29 4.23 1.72 16.20
N ARG A 30 2.98 1.26 16.20
CA ARG A 30 2.01 1.50 17.29
C ARG A 30 1.09 0.29 17.41
N ASN A 31 0.83 -0.20 18.62
CA ASN A 31 0.13 -1.48 18.84
C ASN A 31 -0.95 -1.42 19.95
N ASP A 32 -1.32 -0.23 20.41
CA ASP A 32 -2.17 0.00 21.58
C ASP A 32 -3.58 0.54 21.25
N ILE A 33 -3.87 0.91 20.00
CA ILE A 33 -5.16 1.46 19.58
C ILE A 33 -6.19 0.33 19.44
N ARG A 34 -7.38 0.53 20.01
CA ARG A 34 -8.49 -0.43 19.88
C ARG A 34 -8.99 -0.54 18.43
N ASP A 35 -9.46 -1.72 18.06
CA ASP A 35 -10.31 -1.90 16.90
C ASP A 35 -11.70 -1.32 17.15
N SER A 36 -12.30 -0.68 16.14
CA SER A 36 -13.69 -0.22 16.21
C SER A 36 -14.63 -1.44 16.35
N PRO A 37 -15.66 -1.40 17.20
CA PRO A 37 -16.61 -2.51 17.34
C PRO A 37 -17.61 -2.60 16.17
N TRP A 38 -17.69 -1.56 15.33
CA TRP A 38 -18.64 -1.47 14.22
C TRP A 38 -17.91 -1.36 12.89
N ALA A 39 -18.27 -2.22 11.94
CA ALA A 39 -17.79 -2.22 10.55
C ALA A 39 -18.95 -2.08 9.57
N GLY A 40 -18.69 -1.76 8.29
CA GLY A 40 -19.68 -1.87 7.22
C GLY A 40 -20.88 -0.90 7.35
N THR A 41 -20.76 0.11 8.21
CA THR A 41 -21.78 1.15 8.40
C THR A 41 -21.53 2.38 7.51
N GLY A 42 -20.38 2.42 6.83
CA GLY A 42 -19.89 3.60 6.09
C GLY A 42 -19.24 4.67 6.98
N TRP A 43 -19.25 4.49 8.29
CA TRP A 43 -18.66 5.42 9.25
C TRP A 43 -17.27 4.97 9.71
N ILE A 44 -16.42 5.94 10.01
CA ILE A 44 -15.09 5.76 10.62
C ILE A 44 -15.14 6.13 12.12
N ASP A 45 -14.28 5.51 12.93
CA ASP A 45 -14.11 5.90 14.33
C ASP A 45 -13.31 7.20 14.45
N ILE A 46 -14.01 8.34 14.46
CA ILE A 46 -13.41 9.68 14.58
C ILE A 46 -12.77 9.95 15.95
N THR A 47 -12.95 9.06 16.93
CA THR A 47 -12.40 9.22 18.28
C THR A 47 -11.06 8.53 18.46
N THR A 48 -10.56 7.86 17.42
CA THR A 48 -9.21 7.28 17.43
C THR A 48 -8.15 8.38 17.53
N PRO A 49 -7.06 8.18 18.31
CA PRO A 49 -6.00 9.18 18.42
C PRO A 49 -5.04 9.20 17.21
N ASP A 50 -5.13 8.23 16.30
CA ASP A 50 -4.28 8.13 15.11
C ASP A 50 -5.08 7.57 13.94
N LEU A 51 -5.04 8.27 12.80
CA LEU A 51 -5.75 7.88 11.57
C LEU A 51 -5.33 6.49 11.10
N ARG A 52 -4.05 6.15 11.28
CA ARG A 52 -3.46 4.87 10.86
C ARG A 52 -3.90 3.70 11.75
N GLY A 53 -4.40 3.96 12.95
CA GLY A 53 -4.64 2.91 13.94
C GLY A 53 -3.32 2.30 14.45
N ASN A 54 -3.30 0.99 14.63
CA ASN A 54 -2.05 0.27 14.85
C ASN A 54 -1.34 0.09 13.51
N TYR A 55 -0.02 0.29 13.52
CA TYR A 55 0.75 0.25 12.29
C TYR A 55 2.18 -0.22 12.50
N VAL A 56 2.83 -0.60 11.40
CA VAL A 56 4.27 -0.85 11.30
C VAL A 56 4.79 -0.07 10.09
N VAL A 57 5.91 0.63 10.26
CA VAL A 57 6.69 1.24 9.17
C VAL A 57 8.03 0.52 9.09
N ILE A 58 8.35 0.04 7.89
CA ILE A 58 9.58 -0.70 7.61
C ILE A 58 10.40 0.09 6.59
N LYS A 59 11.67 0.35 6.90
CA LYS A 59 12.64 0.95 5.97
C LYS A 59 13.32 -0.16 5.19
N HIS A 60 13.30 -0.07 3.87
CA HIS A 60 13.98 -1.02 2.98
C HIS A 60 15.29 -0.46 2.45
N HIS A 61 15.27 0.81 2.04
CA HIS A 61 16.45 1.54 1.59
C HIS A 61 16.30 3.06 1.83
N GLU A 62 17.27 3.86 1.38
CA GLU A 62 17.16 5.31 1.42
C GLU A 62 15.98 5.79 0.57
N HIS A 63 15.04 6.50 1.19
CA HIS A 63 13.80 6.94 0.55
C HIS A 63 12.82 5.84 0.11
N VAL A 64 12.87 4.64 0.68
CA VAL A 64 11.80 3.65 0.48
C VAL A 64 11.44 2.94 1.77
N TYR A 65 10.17 3.10 2.10
CA TYR A 65 9.54 2.59 3.30
C TYR A 65 8.19 1.98 2.94
N THR A 66 7.76 0.97 3.67
CA THR A 66 6.37 0.48 3.62
C THR A 66 5.65 0.79 4.92
N LEU A 67 4.42 1.27 4.83
CA LEU A 67 3.46 1.40 5.92
C LEU A 67 2.42 0.27 5.82
N TYR A 68 2.18 -0.38 6.95
CA TYR A 68 1.06 -1.31 7.19
C TYR A 68 0.19 -0.73 8.28
N ALA A 69 -1.04 -0.32 7.97
CA ALA A 69 -1.94 0.35 8.91
C ALA A 69 -3.25 -0.43 9.13
N HIS A 70 -4.05 0.04 10.08
CA HIS A 70 -5.29 -0.57 10.57
C HIS A 70 -5.10 -1.98 11.16
N LEU A 71 -3.92 -2.26 11.73
CA LEU A 71 -3.62 -3.56 12.32
C LEU A 71 -4.44 -3.82 13.59
N GLN A 72 -4.67 -5.10 13.89
CA GLN A 72 -5.42 -5.51 15.08
C GLN A 72 -4.66 -5.14 16.35
N ARG A 73 -5.36 -4.64 17.36
CA ARG A 73 -4.75 -4.27 18.65
C ARG A 73 -3.96 -5.43 19.25
N GLY A 74 -2.72 -5.15 19.68
CA GLY A 74 -1.86 -6.13 20.32
C GLY A 74 -1.35 -7.24 19.40
N SER A 75 -1.63 -7.20 18.09
CA SER A 75 -1.26 -8.27 17.16
C SER A 75 0.16 -8.14 16.59
N ILE A 76 0.77 -6.94 16.65
CA ILE A 76 2.10 -6.71 16.08
C ILE A 76 3.14 -7.57 16.80
N LYS A 77 3.91 -8.33 16.03
CA LYS A 77 4.88 -9.36 16.49
C LYS A 77 6.33 -8.89 16.45
N VAL A 78 6.58 -7.72 15.87
CA VAL A 78 7.91 -7.15 15.68
C VAL A 78 8.15 -5.97 16.61
N THR A 79 9.41 -5.62 16.80
CA THR A 79 9.86 -4.53 17.67
C THR A 79 10.58 -3.43 16.90
N LEU A 80 10.67 -2.24 17.49
CA LEU A 80 11.40 -1.12 16.89
C LEU A 80 12.89 -1.46 16.72
N GLY A 81 13.43 -1.26 15.53
CA GLY A 81 14.81 -1.61 15.18
C GLY A 81 15.02 -3.06 14.73
N GLU A 82 13.98 -3.89 14.76
CA GLU A 82 14.06 -5.28 14.31
C GLU A 82 14.27 -5.36 12.79
N THR A 83 15.18 -6.24 12.36
CA THR A 83 15.31 -6.61 10.95
C THR A 83 14.28 -7.68 10.61
N VAL A 84 13.54 -7.47 9.53
CA VAL A 84 12.53 -8.41 9.04
C VAL A 84 12.88 -8.91 7.64
N HIS A 85 12.35 -10.08 7.29
CA HIS A 85 12.47 -10.66 5.95
C HIS A 85 11.14 -10.61 5.18
N ALA A 86 11.21 -10.56 3.85
CA ALA A 86 10.04 -10.67 2.99
C ALA A 86 9.24 -11.93 3.31
N GLY A 87 7.93 -11.79 3.50
CA GLY A 87 7.03 -12.87 3.92
C GLY A 87 6.99 -13.14 5.43
N GLN A 88 7.81 -12.47 6.24
CA GLN A 88 7.76 -12.60 7.70
C GLN A 88 6.43 -12.04 8.24
N PRO A 89 5.69 -12.77 9.08
CA PRO A 89 4.52 -12.25 9.75
C PRO A 89 4.87 -11.11 10.70
N ILE A 90 4.27 -9.93 10.51
CA ILE A 90 4.53 -8.73 11.32
C ILE A 90 3.35 -8.35 12.23
N GLY A 91 2.15 -8.84 11.94
CA GLY A 91 0.95 -8.59 12.73
C GLY A 91 -0.27 -9.27 12.13
N ALA A 92 -1.46 -8.81 12.52
CA ALA A 92 -2.72 -9.24 11.92
C ALA A 92 -3.54 -8.04 11.43
N CYS A 93 -4.30 -8.25 10.37
CA CYS A 93 -5.25 -7.27 9.84
C CYS A 93 -6.34 -7.01 10.90
N GLY A 94 -6.65 -5.74 11.13
CA GLY A 94 -7.62 -5.32 12.12
C GLY A 94 -8.61 -4.32 11.56
N HIS A 95 -9.06 -3.45 12.44
CA HIS A 95 -10.04 -2.41 12.18
C HIS A 95 -9.83 -1.22 13.14
N SER A 96 -8.56 -0.91 13.44
CA SER A 96 -8.17 0.23 14.25
C SER A 96 -7.95 1.47 13.38
N GLY A 97 -8.07 2.67 13.96
CA GLY A 97 -7.88 3.93 13.22
C GLY A 97 -9.10 4.34 12.39
N HIS A 98 -8.87 5.18 11.38
CA HIS A 98 -9.91 5.63 10.43
C HIS A 98 -10.19 4.58 9.35
N SER A 99 -10.71 3.44 9.78
CA SER A 99 -11.09 2.32 8.93
C SER A 99 -12.62 2.22 8.86
N SER A 100 -13.20 2.05 7.68
CA SER A 100 -14.66 1.85 7.48
C SER A 100 -15.09 0.39 7.64
N GLU A 101 -14.16 -0.53 7.36
CA GLU A 101 -14.31 -1.97 7.48
C GLU A 101 -12.95 -2.65 7.60
N PRO A 102 -12.83 -3.88 8.12
CA PRO A 102 -11.55 -4.57 8.21
C PRO A 102 -10.82 -4.70 6.86
N HIS A 103 -9.68 -4.04 6.74
CA HIS A 103 -8.80 -4.08 5.58
C HIS A 103 -7.37 -3.68 5.98
N LEU A 104 -6.40 -4.04 5.15
CA LEU A 104 -5.03 -3.54 5.28
C LEU A 104 -4.89 -2.27 4.44
N HIS A 105 -4.57 -1.14 5.09
CA HIS A 105 -3.99 -0.01 4.36
C HIS A 105 -2.48 -0.29 4.19
N PHE A 106 -2.06 -0.47 2.94
CA PHE A 106 -0.67 -0.70 2.56
C PHE A 106 -0.20 0.44 1.67
N GLN A 107 0.95 1.02 1.99
CA GLN A 107 1.54 2.11 1.24
C GLN A 107 3.05 1.94 1.13
N LEU A 108 3.59 2.04 -0.08
CA LEU A 108 5.02 2.31 -0.30
C LEU A 108 5.21 3.83 -0.30
N GLN A 109 6.21 4.33 0.41
CA GLN A 109 6.38 5.75 0.66
C GLN A 109 7.85 6.15 0.76
N ASP A 110 8.14 7.42 0.47
CA ASP A 110 9.51 7.95 0.34
C ASP A 110 10.18 8.35 1.67
N GLN A 111 9.43 8.39 2.76
CA GLN A 111 9.95 8.66 4.11
C GLN A 111 9.15 7.95 5.20
N ALA A 112 9.67 7.93 6.43
CA ALA A 112 9.04 7.20 7.53
C ALA A 112 7.72 7.85 8.01
N ASP A 113 7.62 9.18 7.98
CA ASP A 113 6.45 9.91 8.45
C ASP A 113 5.31 9.87 7.44
N PHE A 114 4.21 9.19 7.79
CA PHE A 114 3.05 9.01 6.92
C PHE A 114 2.38 10.33 6.50
N PHE A 115 2.35 11.34 7.37
CA PHE A 115 1.60 12.57 7.12
C PHE A 115 2.28 13.50 6.12
N THR A 116 3.59 13.36 5.97
CA THR A 116 4.41 14.17 5.06
C THR A 116 4.95 13.37 3.88
N ALA A 117 4.86 12.04 3.90
CA ALA A 117 5.38 11.19 2.85
C ALA A 117 4.60 11.28 1.54
N ILE A 118 5.33 11.08 0.45
CA ILE A 118 4.77 10.88 -0.89
C ILE A 118 4.69 9.38 -1.15
N GLY A 119 3.52 8.94 -1.64
CA GLY A 119 3.30 7.57 -2.07
C GLY A 119 4.13 7.22 -3.31
N LEU A 120 4.80 6.08 -3.26
CA LEU A 120 5.60 5.54 -4.36
C LEU A 120 4.82 4.45 -5.10
N PRO A 121 5.04 4.27 -6.42
CA PRO A 121 4.36 3.24 -7.18
C PRO A 121 4.84 1.85 -6.75
N ILE A 122 3.89 0.92 -6.55
CA ILE A 122 4.17 -0.45 -6.13
C ILE A 122 4.23 -1.35 -7.36
N THR A 123 5.35 -2.06 -7.52
CA THR A 123 5.50 -3.12 -8.52
C THR A 123 5.19 -4.48 -7.92
N PHE A 124 4.50 -5.32 -8.67
CA PHE A 124 4.21 -6.70 -8.34
C PHE A 124 5.04 -7.61 -9.23
N ARG A 125 5.51 -8.73 -8.67
CA ARG A 125 6.34 -9.70 -9.40
C ARG A 125 5.56 -10.99 -9.62
N ARG A 126 5.76 -11.60 -10.80
CA ARG A 126 5.17 -12.88 -11.19
C ARG A 126 3.65 -12.90 -10.99
N VAL A 127 2.97 -11.95 -11.61
CA VAL A 127 1.52 -11.86 -11.56
C VAL A 127 0.92 -12.01 -12.95
N ARG A 128 -0.24 -12.65 -13.02
CA ARG A 128 -1.13 -12.58 -14.16
C ARG A 128 -2.19 -11.54 -13.83
N ARG A 129 -2.34 -10.55 -14.69
CA ARG A 129 -3.42 -9.56 -14.59
C ARG A 129 -4.38 -9.71 -15.75
N SER A 130 -5.67 -9.56 -15.50
CA SER A 130 -6.70 -9.60 -16.53
C SER A 130 -7.70 -8.46 -16.35
N ASP A 131 -8.16 -7.93 -17.48
CA ASP A 131 -9.27 -6.98 -17.57
C ASP A 131 -10.33 -7.52 -18.55
N SER A 132 -11.33 -6.71 -18.90
CA SER A 132 -12.40 -7.14 -19.81
C SER A 132 -11.91 -7.49 -21.23
N ASN A 133 -10.72 -7.05 -21.61
CA ASN A 133 -10.22 -7.08 -22.99
C ASN A 133 -8.93 -7.91 -23.14
N SER A 134 -8.17 -8.12 -22.06
CA SER A 134 -6.83 -8.69 -22.12
C SER A 134 -6.46 -9.49 -20.87
N THR A 135 -5.53 -10.43 -21.05
CA THR A 135 -4.86 -11.14 -19.95
C THR A 135 -3.37 -11.12 -20.22
N VAL A 136 -2.60 -10.63 -19.27
CA VAL A 136 -1.16 -10.36 -19.41
C VAL A 136 -0.38 -11.01 -18.28
N CYS A 137 0.73 -11.66 -18.64
CA CYS A 137 1.70 -12.27 -17.74
C CYS A 137 2.85 -11.31 -17.46
N LEU A 138 2.96 -10.82 -16.23
CA LEU A 138 4.01 -9.88 -15.81
C LEU A 138 5.09 -10.60 -14.99
N ALA A 139 6.34 -10.51 -15.44
CA ALA A 139 7.49 -10.79 -14.58
C ALA A 139 7.59 -9.76 -13.47
N GLN A 140 7.38 -8.50 -13.83
CA GLN A 140 7.28 -7.39 -12.91
C GLN A 140 6.42 -6.29 -13.54
N GLY A 141 5.49 -5.71 -12.81
CA GLY A 141 4.76 -4.55 -13.32
C GLY A 141 3.72 -4.00 -12.35
N PHE A 142 2.84 -3.16 -12.86
CA PHE A 142 1.88 -2.42 -12.06
C PHE A 142 0.48 -3.03 -12.16
N ILE A 143 -0.32 -2.79 -11.13
CA ILE A 143 -1.74 -3.14 -11.11
C ILE A 143 -2.54 -1.85 -11.20
N GLN A 144 -3.51 -1.83 -12.09
CA GLN A 144 -4.45 -0.73 -12.27
C GLN A 144 -5.83 -1.12 -11.74
N ARG A 145 -6.70 -0.11 -11.61
CA ARG A 145 -8.08 -0.29 -11.19
C ARG A 145 -8.80 -1.26 -12.15
N ASP A 146 -9.72 -2.04 -11.60
CA ASP A 146 -10.61 -2.95 -12.34
C ASP A 146 -9.90 -4.13 -13.02
N GLN A 147 -8.64 -4.40 -12.64
CA GLN A 147 -7.89 -5.59 -13.02
C GLN A 147 -8.04 -6.69 -11.98
N MET A 148 -8.30 -7.91 -12.43
CA MET A 148 -8.14 -9.10 -11.60
C MET A 148 -6.68 -9.52 -11.62
N VAL A 149 -6.14 -9.86 -10.45
CA VAL A 149 -4.71 -10.21 -10.30
C VAL A 149 -4.58 -11.50 -9.54
N GLU A 150 -3.77 -12.40 -10.09
CA GLU A 150 -3.47 -13.70 -9.51
C GLU A 150 -1.98 -14.02 -9.67
N PRO A 151 -1.44 -14.96 -8.87
CA PRO A 151 -0.08 -15.45 -9.07
C PRO A 151 0.08 -15.99 -10.50
N ALA A 152 1.15 -15.59 -11.19
CA ALA A 152 1.45 -16.11 -12.52
C ALA A 152 1.69 -17.63 -12.43
N PRO A 153 0.89 -18.47 -13.12
CA PRO A 153 1.07 -19.91 -13.11
C PRO A 153 2.40 -20.30 -13.78
N ALA A 154 2.87 -21.53 -13.57
CA ALA A 154 4.21 -21.95 -14.04
C ALA A 154 4.37 -21.90 -15.57
N ASP A 155 3.26 -22.01 -16.30
CA ASP A 155 3.13 -21.96 -17.76
C ASP A 155 2.92 -20.53 -18.30
N CYS A 156 2.75 -19.53 -17.44
CA CYS A 156 2.63 -18.13 -17.81
C CYS A 156 4.05 -17.60 -18.05
N PRO A 157 4.46 -17.39 -19.32
CA PRO A 157 5.80 -16.91 -19.61
C PRO A 157 5.82 -15.45 -19.15
N ALA A 158 6.53 -15.20 -18.05
CA ALA A 158 6.62 -13.89 -17.44
C ALA A 158 7.48 -12.98 -18.35
N GLN A 159 6.89 -12.54 -19.46
CA GLN A 159 7.59 -11.92 -20.60
C GLN A 159 7.72 -10.41 -20.45
N LEU A 160 6.89 -9.78 -19.62
CA LEU A 160 6.79 -8.33 -19.54
C LEU A 160 7.35 -7.80 -18.22
N ILE A 161 8.26 -6.83 -18.34
CA ILE A 161 8.71 -5.96 -17.26
C ILE A 161 8.20 -4.55 -17.56
N GLU A 162 7.30 -4.07 -16.72
CA GLU A 162 6.90 -2.67 -16.71
C GLU A 162 7.79 -1.90 -15.73
N SER A 163 8.31 -0.76 -16.17
CA SER A 163 9.08 0.15 -15.35
C SER A 163 8.44 1.53 -15.36
N VAL A 164 8.48 2.23 -14.23
CA VAL A 164 8.06 3.63 -14.18
C VAL A 164 9.31 4.49 -14.17
N VAL A 165 9.39 5.38 -15.14
CA VAL A 165 10.33 6.50 -15.07
C VAL A 165 9.60 7.66 -14.40
N VAL A 166 10.02 7.94 -13.17
CA VAL A 166 9.62 9.16 -12.46
C VAL A 166 10.43 10.31 -13.05
N VAL A 167 9.81 11.08 -13.95
CA VAL A 167 10.46 12.25 -14.55
C VAL A 167 10.20 13.43 -13.62
N LYS A 168 11.27 13.97 -13.02
CA LYS A 168 11.18 15.29 -12.38
C LYS A 168 10.96 16.33 -13.49
N PRO A 169 9.87 17.13 -13.44
CA PRO A 169 9.60 18.11 -14.48
C PRO A 169 10.76 19.11 -14.59
N THR A 170 11.13 19.46 -15.81
CA THR A 170 12.20 20.44 -16.06
C THR A 170 11.71 21.87 -15.76
N LEU A 171 12.63 22.79 -15.45
CA LEU A 171 12.32 24.22 -15.25
C LEU A 171 11.51 24.82 -16.41
N ARG A 172 11.73 24.34 -17.64
CA ARG A 172 11.03 24.80 -18.84
C ARG A 172 9.56 24.33 -18.88
N GLU A 173 9.27 23.15 -18.34
CA GLU A 173 7.90 22.59 -18.23
C GLU A 173 7.14 23.18 -17.04
N LEU A 174 7.83 23.52 -15.95
CA LEU A 174 7.28 24.25 -14.80
C LEU A 174 6.84 25.68 -15.17
N LEU A 175 7.59 26.34 -16.07
CA LEU A 175 7.34 27.72 -16.50
C LEU A 175 6.45 27.83 -17.75
N GLY A 176 6.21 26.73 -18.47
CA GLY A 176 5.56 26.75 -19.79
C GLY A 176 4.05 26.45 -19.82
N GLY A 177 3.45 26.01 -18.71
CA GLY A 177 2.06 25.52 -18.70
C GLY A 177 1.18 26.20 -17.64
N ILE A 178 0.02 26.72 -18.05
CA ILE A 178 -0.99 27.33 -17.15
C ILE A 178 -1.45 26.34 -16.05
N ILE A 179 -1.52 25.04 -16.38
CA ILE A 179 -1.91 23.96 -15.46
C ILE A 179 -0.79 23.69 -14.43
N THR A 180 0.47 23.70 -14.87
CA THR A 180 1.64 23.44 -14.02
C THR A 180 1.85 24.56 -13.01
N PHE A 181 1.63 25.82 -13.40
CA PHE A 181 1.74 26.97 -12.51
C PHE A 181 0.71 26.94 -11.37
N GLY A 182 -0.52 26.49 -11.65
CA GLY A 182 -1.57 26.34 -10.64
C GLY A 182 -1.29 25.25 -9.61
N LEU A 183 -0.65 24.14 -10.02
CA LEU A 183 -0.28 23.04 -9.12
C LEU A 183 0.90 23.39 -8.22
N ILE A 184 1.88 24.16 -8.72
CA ILE A 184 3.02 24.65 -7.93
C ILE A 184 2.55 25.61 -6.82
N LEU A 185 1.61 26.51 -7.12
CA LEU A 185 1.03 27.46 -6.15
C LEU A 185 0.23 26.76 -5.04
N LEU A 186 -0.26 25.54 -5.28
CA LEU A 186 -0.97 24.70 -4.31
C LEU A 186 -0.06 23.69 -3.57
N GLY A 187 1.26 23.73 -3.81
CA GLY A 187 2.22 22.79 -3.20
C GLY A 187 2.16 21.37 -3.76
N VAL A 188 1.49 21.15 -4.89
CA VAL A 188 1.39 19.85 -5.55
C VAL A 188 2.50 19.76 -6.61
N PHE A 189 3.61 19.08 -6.29
CA PHE A 189 4.60 18.72 -7.30
C PHE A 189 3.98 17.66 -8.23
N ALA A 190 3.68 18.07 -9.47
CA ALA A 190 3.26 17.15 -10.52
C ALA A 190 4.44 16.24 -10.91
N ILE A 191 4.50 15.05 -10.30
CA ILE A 191 5.38 13.99 -10.75
C ILE A 191 4.76 13.39 -12.00
N VAL A 192 5.43 13.53 -13.15
CA VAL A 192 5.02 12.87 -14.38
C VAL A 192 5.68 11.48 -14.39
N ALA A 193 4.86 10.46 -14.17
CA ALA A 193 5.27 9.06 -14.29
C ALA A 193 4.87 8.53 -15.68
N ARG A 194 5.81 7.94 -16.41
CA ARG A 194 5.52 7.18 -17.64
C ARG A 194 5.85 5.71 -17.41
N ILE A 195 4.86 4.84 -17.64
CA ILE A 195 5.07 3.39 -17.67
C ILE A 195 5.74 3.06 -19.01
N ILE A 196 6.84 2.32 -18.97
CA ILE A 196 7.57 1.81 -20.12
C ILE A 196 7.55 0.29 -20.03
N ASP A 197 7.04 -0.35 -21.08
CA ASP A 197 6.96 -1.80 -21.19
C ASP A 197 8.20 -2.32 -21.92
N THR A 198 8.87 -3.31 -21.33
CA THR A 198 9.97 -4.03 -21.97
C THR A 198 9.62 -5.52 -22.02
N VAL A 199 9.69 -6.10 -23.21
CA VAL A 199 9.54 -7.55 -23.41
C VAL A 199 10.91 -8.20 -23.29
N ILE A 200 11.03 -9.29 -22.52
CA ILE A 200 12.21 -10.16 -22.49
C ILE A 200 12.05 -11.30 -23.49
#